data_AF-A0A5E7Y635-F1
#
_entry.id   AF-A0A5E7Y635-F1
#
_cell.length_a   1.000
_cell.length_b   1.000
_cell.length_c   1.000
_cell.angle_alpha   90.00
_cell.angle_beta   90.00
_cell.angle_gamma   90.00
#
_symmetry.space_group_name_H-M   'P 1'
#
loop_
_entity.id
_entity.type
_entity.pdbx_description
1 polymer ?
#
loop_
_entity_poly.entity_id
_entity_poly.type
_entity_poly.pdbx_seq_one_letter_code
_entity_poly.pdbx_strand_id
1 'polypeptide(L)'
;MLQHVNRWMKTGTLNGLLVLLIVLGASSCKSKKKMREVSNKEPMEKVEKDISYDNANKEMENDANKAKTAPPATLSSKLSGYFAAISSAPTVTSANSSINEALMLFASPGVPVFIVIYESPSGEVDYDEPTTAEKYLNYLKDQKKNLNNIRDMKTNASGKITELELIKR
;
A
#
# COMPACT_ATOMS: atom_id res chain seq x y z
N MET A 1 -25.73 -11.97 50.61
CA MET A 1 -24.29 -12.21 50.39
C MET A 1 -24.14 -13.62 49.84
N LEU A 2 -24.34 -13.79 48.52
CA LEU A 2 -24.27 -15.10 47.85
C LEU A 2 -22.83 -15.34 47.37
N GLN A 3 -22.15 -16.29 48.00
CA GLN A 3 -20.95 -16.94 47.48
C GLN A 3 -21.40 -18.20 46.74
N HIS A 4 -21.29 -18.24 45.42
CA HIS A 4 -21.41 -19.47 44.65
C HIS A 4 -20.10 -19.70 43.89
N VAL A 5 -19.28 -20.56 44.50
CA VAL A 5 -18.23 -21.31 43.83
C VAL A 5 -18.84 -22.15 42.71
N ASN A 6 -18.21 -22.17 41.54
CA ASN A 6 -18.29 -23.32 40.65
C ASN A 6 -16.99 -23.52 39.87
N ARG A 7 -16.33 -24.60 40.25
CA ARG A 7 -15.19 -25.26 39.63
C ARG A 7 -15.77 -26.25 38.62
N TRP A 8 -15.48 -26.10 37.32
CA TRP A 8 -15.80 -27.14 36.33
C TRP A 8 -14.61 -27.43 35.43
N MET A 9 -14.11 -28.67 35.58
CA MET A 9 -13.20 -29.36 34.68
C MET A 9 -13.85 -29.58 33.32
N LYS A 10 -13.09 -29.40 32.23
CA LYS A 10 -13.14 -30.33 31.09
C LYS A 10 -11.73 -30.52 30.50
N THR A 11 -11.23 -31.73 30.66
CA THR A 11 -10.09 -32.35 29.98
C THR A 11 -10.46 -32.76 28.57
N GLY A 12 -9.52 -32.67 27.61
CA GLY A 12 -9.66 -33.19 26.25
C GLY A 12 -8.30 -33.57 25.65
N THR A 13 -8.12 -34.87 25.47
CA THR A 13 -7.01 -35.70 24.94
C THR A 13 -6.47 -35.29 23.56
N LEU A 14 -5.15 -35.28 23.34
CA LEU A 14 -4.31 -36.34 22.70
C LEU A 14 -4.57 -36.54 21.20
N ASN A 15 -3.58 -36.18 20.35
CA ASN A 15 -3.03 -37.03 19.28
C ASN A 15 -1.92 -36.31 18.50
N GLY A 16 -0.72 -36.87 18.56
CA GLY A 16 0.36 -36.60 17.61
C GLY A 16 0.28 -37.51 16.38
N LEU A 17 1.35 -37.43 15.57
CA LEU A 17 1.78 -38.31 14.48
C LEU A 17 1.59 -37.78 13.04
N LEU A 18 2.63 -37.09 12.56
CA LEU A 18 3.47 -37.48 11.41
C LEU A 18 2.86 -38.45 10.37
N VAL A 19 2.62 -37.99 9.13
CA VAL A 19 2.90 -38.78 7.92
C VAL A 19 3.37 -37.86 6.78
N LEU A 20 4.63 -38.07 6.42
CA LEU A 20 5.36 -37.63 5.24
C LEU A 20 4.92 -38.48 4.03
N LEU A 21 4.43 -37.89 2.94
CA LEU A 21 4.39 -38.55 1.63
C LEU A 21 4.83 -37.59 0.52
N ILE A 22 6.10 -37.74 0.18
CA ILE A 22 6.78 -37.27 -1.04
C ILE A 22 6.28 -38.13 -2.20
N VAL A 23 5.81 -37.51 -3.29
CA VAL A 23 5.81 -38.13 -4.63
C VAL A 23 6.41 -37.14 -5.63
N LEU A 24 7.45 -37.62 -6.30
CA LEU A 24 8.31 -36.97 -7.29
C LEU A 24 7.81 -37.26 -8.73
N GLY A 25 8.14 -36.34 -9.65
CA GLY A 25 8.36 -36.60 -11.08
C GLY A 25 7.14 -36.35 -12.00
N ALA A 26 7.26 -35.85 -13.23
CA ALA A 26 8.43 -35.55 -14.05
C ALA A 26 8.10 -34.43 -15.07
N SER A 27 9.09 -33.57 -15.35
CA SER A 27 9.08 -32.57 -16.42
C SER A 27 9.31 -33.21 -17.79
N SER A 28 8.55 -32.78 -18.81
CA SER A 28 8.87 -33.02 -20.23
C SER A 28 8.86 -31.71 -21.01
N CYS A 29 10.04 -31.34 -21.52
CA CYS A 29 10.25 -30.30 -22.53
C CYS A 29 9.71 -30.73 -23.90
N LYS A 30 9.16 -29.78 -24.69
CA LYS A 30 9.61 -29.56 -26.09
C LYS A 30 9.05 -28.26 -26.68
N SER A 31 9.96 -27.32 -26.91
CA SER A 31 9.86 -26.21 -27.86
C SER A 31 9.65 -26.71 -29.29
N LYS A 32 8.76 -26.07 -30.06
CA LYS A 32 9.10 -25.33 -31.30
C LYS A 32 7.87 -25.04 -32.18
N LYS A 33 7.77 -23.73 -32.51
CA LYS A 33 7.48 -23.14 -33.84
C LYS A 33 6.02 -22.81 -34.25
N LYS A 34 5.94 -21.60 -34.84
CA LYS A 34 4.96 -21.03 -35.80
C LYS A 34 3.71 -20.42 -35.13
N MET A 35 3.14 -19.28 -35.53
CA MET A 35 3.29 -18.43 -36.71
C MET A 35 2.72 -17.03 -36.40
N ARG A 36 3.03 -16.08 -37.29
CA ARG A 36 2.72 -14.66 -37.28
C ARG A 36 1.57 -14.41 -38.26
N GLU A 37 0.50 -13.74 -37.84
CA GLU A 37 -0.48 -12.98 -38.66
C GLU A 37 -1.45 -12.32 -37.66
N VAL A 38 -1.37 -11.02 -37.37
CA VAL A 38 -2.00 -9.91 -38.12
C VAL A 38 -3.37 -10.28 -38.68
N SER A 39 -4.44 -9.83 -38.04
CA SER A 39 -5.38 -8.89 -38.66
C SER A 39 -6.59 -8.62 -37.75
N ASN A 40 -6.95 -7.33 -37.70
CA ASN A 40 -8.32 -6.82 -37.67
C ASN A 40 -8.95 -6.40 -36.33
N LYS A 41 -8.96 -5.08 -36.14
CA LYS A 41 -10.09 -4.19 -35.80
C LYS A 41 -10.80 -4.35 -34.44
N GLU A 42 -10.57 -3.33 -33.60
CA GLU A 42 -11.50 -2.46 -32.82
C GLU A 42 -12.91 -2.97 -32.44
N PRO A 43 -13.61 -2.33 -31.47
CA PRO A 43 -13.24 -1.92 -30.11
C PRO A 43 -14.32 -2.40 -29.10
N MET A 44 -13.95 -2.85 -27.91
CA MET A 44 -14.91 -3.17 -26.84
C MET A 44 -14.37 -2.61 -25.52
N GLU A 45 -14.98 -1.56 -24.98
CA GLU A 45 -16.23 -1.59 -24.19
C GLU A 45 -15.90 -1.70 -22.70
N LYS A 46 -16.51 -0.78 -21.95
CA LYS A 46 -16.39 -0.55 -20.51
C LYS A 46 -16.39 -1.84 -19.72
N VAL A 47 -15.43 -1.97 -18.82
CA VAL A 47 -15.59 -2.78 -17.61
C VAL A 47 -15.25 -1.88 -16.43
N GLU A 48 -16.28 -1.18 -15.95
CA GLU A 48 -16.38 -0.83 -14.53
C GLU A 48 -16.21 -2.12 -13.73
N LYS A 49 -15.07 -2.27 -13.06
CA LYS A 49 -14.99 -3.15 -11.90
C LYS A 49 -14.97 -2.27 -10.67
N ASP A 50 -16.17 -2.11 -10.14
CA ASP A 50 -16.44 -1.87 -8.74
C ASP A 50 -15.72 -2.96 -7.94
N ILE A 51 -14.67 -2.57 -7.23
CA ILE A 51 -13.96 -3.44 -6.29
C ILE A 51 -13.96 -2.74 -4.94
N SER A 52 -15.05 -3.01 -4.22
CA SER A 52 -15.14 -2.95 -2.77
C SER A 52 -14.06 -3.84 -2.16
N TYR A 53 -13.18 -3.25 -1.34
CA TYR A 53 -12.38 -4.01 -0.39
C TYR A 53 -12.31 -3.27 0.93
N ASP A 54 -13.13 -3.75 1.84
CA ASP A 54 -13.08 -3.48 3.26
C ASP A 54 -11.83 -4.10 3.90
N ASN A 55 -11.13 -3.27 4.68
CA ASN A 55 -10.43 -3.56 5.94
C ASN A 55 -9.45 -4.75 5.99
N ALA A 56 -8.17 -4.46 6.26
CA ALA A 56 -7.51 -4.93 7.48
C ALA A 56 -6.07 -4.39 7.61
N ASN A 57 -5.88 -3.54 8.62
CA ASN A 57 -4.58 -3.40 9.29
C ASN A 57 -4.19 -4.75 9.93
N LYS A 58 -2.94 -5.18 9.73
CA LYS A 58 -2.01 -5.55 10.82
C LYS A 58 -0.61 -5.92 10.28
N GLU A 59 0.37 -5.31 10.93
CA GLU A 59 1.82 -5.53 10.93
C GLU A 59 2.17 -7.02 11.22
N MET A 60 3.35 -7.60 10.95
CA MET A 60 4.72 -7.12 11.15
C MET A 60 5.75 -8.11 10.54
N GLU A 61 6.93 -7.56 10.17
CA GLU A 61 8.31 -8.13 10.23
C GLU A 61 8.78 -9.30 9.34
N ASN A 62 9.76 -9.02 8.46
CA ASN A 62 11.18 -9.44 8.59
C ASN A 62 12.02 -8.80 7.47
N ASP A 63 13.07 -8.04 7.81
CA ASP A 63 14.39 -8.15 7.16
C ASP A 63 15.42 -7.21 7.80
N ALA A 64 16.44 -7.84 8.37
CA ALA A 64 17.54 -7.23 9.09
C ALA A 64 18.66 -6.82 8.12
N ASN A 65 18.64 -5.57 7.64
CA ASN A 65 19.81 -4.73 7.29
C ASN A 65 19.43 -3.55 6.37
N LYS A 66 18.49 -2.72 6.84
CA LYS A 66 18.44 -1.33 6.42
C LYS A 66 18.13 -0.55 7.68
N ALA A 67 18.93 0.46 8.01
CA ALA A 67 18.56 1.46 8.98
C ALA A 67 17.30 2.17 8.46
N LYS A 68 16.13 1.54 8.63
CA LYS A 68 14.81 2.12 8.44
C LYS A 68 14.64 3.06 9.61
N THR A 69 15.10 4.30 9.47
CA THR A 69 14.52 5.38 10.24
C THR A 69 13.06 5.42 9.82
N ALA A 70 12.17 4.79 10.59
CA ALA A 70 10.75 5.09 10.49
C ALA A 70 10.64 6.61 10.47
N PRO A 71 9.87 7.21 9.54
CA PRO A 71 9.64 8.64 9.59
C PRO A 71 9.23 8.99 11.02
N PRO A 72 9.75 10.07 11.63
CA PRO A 72 9.33 10.41 12.99
C PRO A 72 7.80 10.43 12.97
N ALA A 73 7.15 9.68 13.86
CA ALA A 73 5.70 9.43 13.79
C ALA A 73 4.89 10.74 13.63
N THR A 74 5.47 11.84 14.12
CA THR A 74 5.03 13.22 13.94
C THR A 74 5.00 13.70 12.49
N LEU A 75 6.01 13.43 11.65
CA LEU A 75 6.06 13.83 10.24
C LEU A 75 5.02 13.08 9.40
N SER A 76 4.88 11.77 9.60
CA SER A 76 3.85 10.98 8.89
C SER A 76 2.44 11.46 9.25
N SER A 77 2.17 11.68 10.54
CA SER A 77 0.90 12.25 11.00
C SER A 77 0.64 13.64 10.42
N LYS A 78 1.67 14.51 10.39
CA LYS A 78 1.56 15.85 9.80
C LYS A 78 1.25 15.81 8.31
N LEU A 79 1.96 14.97 7.55
CA LEU A 79 1.72 14.82 6.11
C LEU A 79 0.32 14.25 5.83
N SER A 80 -0.10 13.23 6.59
CA SER A 80 -1.46 12.70 6.50
C SER A 80 -2.52 13.74 6.85
N GLY A 81 -2.23 14.63 7.81
CA GLY A 81 -3.08 15.78 8.14
C GLY A 81 -3.25 16.73 6.95
N TYR A 82 -2.18 17.02 6.22
CA TYR A 82 -2.26 17.80 4.98
C TYR A 82 -3.06 17.08 3.89
N PHE A 83 -2.92 15.76 3.72
CA PHE A 83 -3.73 15.02 2.76
C PHE A 83 -5.22 15.15 3.06
N ALA A 84 -5.60 15.07 4.33
CA ALA A 84 -6.98 15.29 4.77
C ALA A 84 -7.42 16.74 4.47
N ALA A 85 -6.64 17.73 4.90
CA ALA A 85 -6.96 19.15 4.69
C ALA A 85 -7.14 19.52 3.21
N ILE A 86 -6.29 19.01 2.32
CA ILE A 86 -6.36 19.25 0.87
C ILE A 86 -7.61 18.60 0.27
N SER A 87 -7.84 17.31 0.59
CA SER A 87 -8.94 16.56 0.01
C SER A 87 -10.31 17.03 0.50
N SER A 88 -10.42 17.50 1.76
CA SER A 88 -11.67 18.01 2.32
C SER A 88 -11.83 19.54 2.21
N ALA A 89 -10.93 20.24 1.51
CA ALA A 89 -10.93 21.70 1.45
C ALA A 89 -12.23 22.26 0.82
N PRO A 90 -12.91 23.23 1.47
CA PRO A 90 -14.15 23.81 0.97
C PRO A 90 -13.95 24.72 -0.25
N THR A 91 -12.75 25.23 -0.47
CA THR A 91 -12.43 26.09 -1.61
C THR A 91 -11.10 25.68 -2.26
N VAL A 92 -10.93 26.06 -3.52
CA VAL A 92 -9.66 25.86 -4.24
C VAL A 92 -8.53 26.64 -3.56
N THR A 93 -8.82 27.85 -3.07
CA THR A 93 -7.85 28.68 -2.35
C THR A 93 -7.33 28.01 -1.08
N SER A 94 -8.22 27.45 -0.24
CA SER A 94 -7.78 26.76 0.98
C SER A 94 -7.03 25.46 0.69
N ALA A 95 -7.42 24.74 -0.36
CA ALA A 95 -6.67 23.57 -0.85
C ALA A 95 -5.25 23.96 -1.27
N ASN A 96 -5.11 25.00 -2.10
CA ASN A 96 -3.82 25.47 -2.59
C ASN A 96 -2.91 25.96 -1.45
N SER A 97 -3.46 26.62 -0.43
CA SER A 97 -2.69 26.98 0.79
C SER A 97 -2.13 25.73 1.46
N SER A 98 -2.97 24.71 1.65
CA SER A 98 -2.56 23.44 2.27
C SER A 98 -1.53 22.68 1.43
N ILE A 99 -1.63 22.75 0.10
CA ILE A 99 -0.62 22.19 -0.83
C ILE A 99 0.73 22.86 -0.61
N ASN A 100 0.76 24.20 -0.59
CA ASN A 100 2.01 24.95 -0.43
C ASN A 100 2.69 24.64 0.91
N GLU A 101 1.92 24.53 1.99
CA GLU A 101 2.44 24.14 3.29
C GLU A 101 2.94 22.68 3.32
N ALA A 102 2.21 21.76 2.69
CA ALA A 102 2.61 20.36 2.60
C ALA A 102 3.91 20.21 1.79
N LEU A 103 4.06 20.96 0.69
CA LEU A 103 5.27 20.97 -0.14
C LEU A 103 6.52 21.38 0.65
N MET A 104 6.38 22.19 1.71
CA MET A 104 7.49 22.54 2.59
C MET A 104 8.03 21.33 3.38
N LEU A 105 7.30 20.23 3.50
CA LEU A 105 7.80 18.99 4.11
C LEU A 105 8.74 18.22 3.17
N PHE A 106 8.63 18.43 1.86
CA PHE A 106 9.42 17.75 0.85
C PHE A 106 10.74 18.48 0.59
N ALA A 107 11.75 17.73 0.13
CA ALA A 107 13.04 18.29 -0.28
C ALA A 107 12.90 19.15 -1.54
N SER A 108 11.92 18.82 -2.40
CA SER A 108 11.48 19.64 -3.53
C SER A 108 10.07 19.21 -3.97
N PRO A 109 9.36 20.02 -4.77
CA PRO A 109 8.07 19.62 -5.35
C PRO A 109 8.14 18.39 -6.27
N GLY A 110 9.32 18.15 -6.86
CA GLY A 110 9.59 17.02 -7.76
C GLY A 110 9.96 15.72 -7.06
N VAL A 111 9.87 15.64 -5.73
CA VAL A 111 10.15 14.39 -4.98
C VAL A 111 9.26 13.26 -5.51
N PRO A 112 9.83 12.10 -5.86
CA PRO A 112 9.06 10.97 -6.38
C PRO A 112 8.07 10.44 -5.35
N VAL A 113 6.86 10.16 -5.83
CA VAL A 113 5.79 9.51 -5.07
C VAL A 113 5.41 8.24 -5.82
N PHE A 114 5.44 7.11 -5.12
CA PHE A 114 5.08 5.81 -5.65
C PHE A 114 3.79 5.32 -4.99
N ILE A 115 2.84 4.84 -5.78
CA ILE A 115 1.56 4.31 -5.29
C ILE A 115 1.56 2.80 -5.54
N VAL A 116 1.58 2.02 -4.47
CA VAL A 116 1.48 0.56 -4.54
C VAL A 116 0.09 0.18 -5.04
N ILE A 117 0.04 -0.55 -6.14
CA ILE A 117 -1.21 -1.09 -6.72
C ILE A 117 -1.41 -2.57 -6.37
N TYR A 118 -0.32 -3.30 -6.14
CA TYR A 118 -0.34 -4.70 -5.75
C TYR A 118 0.92 -5.05 -4.98
N GLU A 119 0.78 -5.95 -4.00
CA GLU A 119 1.89 -6.59 -3.31
C GLU A 119 1.63 -8.09 -3.29
N SER A 120 2.55 -8.87 -3.85
CA SER A 120 2.43 -10.32 -3.90
C SER A 120 2.68 -10.95 -2.52
N PRO A 121 2.18 -12.17 -2.27
CA PRO A 121 2.48 -12.90 -1.04
C PRO A 121 3.98 -13.15 -0.81
N SER A 122 4.81 -13.09 -1.87
CA SER A 122 6.26 -13.20 -1.79
C SER A 122 6.97 -11.85 -1.59
N GLY A 123 6.23 -10.74 -1.45
CA GLY A 123 6.77 -9.40 -1.17
C GLY A 123 7.19 -8.61 -2.41
N GLU A 124 6.80 -9.04 -3.62
CA GLU A 124 7.03 -8.25 -4.83
C GLU A 124 5.97 -7.15 -4.92
N VAL A 125 6.42 -5.90 -5.13
CA VAL A 125 5.57 -4.72 -5.10
C VAL A 125 5.45 -4.15 -6.50
N ASP A 126 4.22 -4.02 -6.99
CA ASP A 126 3.90 -3.31 -8.22
C ASP A 126 3.42 -1.90 -7.88
N TYR A 127 3.95 -0.94 -8.62
CA TYR A 127 3.62 0.47 -8.49
C TYR A 127 2.82 0.97 -9.70
N ASP A 128 1.97 1.96 -9.46
CA ASP A 128 1.33 2.74 -10.52
C ASP A 128 2.35 3.60 -11.28
N GLU A 129 1.89 4.36 -12.28
CA GLU A 129 2.70 5.35 -12.97
C GLU A 129 3.40 6.29 -11.96
N PRO A 130 4.74 6.45 -12.07
CA PRO A 130 5.47 7.35 -11.18
C PRO A 130 4.95 8.78 -11.22
N THR A 131 4.77 9.38 -10.05
CA THR A 131 4.34 10.78 -9.93
C THR A 131 5.27 11.56 -9.00
N THR A 132 4.94 12.82 -8.76
CA THR A 132 5.71 13.74 -7.91
C THR A 132 4.86 14.26 -6.77
N ALA A 133 5.48 14.78 -5.72
CA ALA A 133 4.78 15.36 -4.58
C ALA A 133 3.77 16.42 -5.01
N GLU A 134 4.17 17.38 -5.85
CA GLU A 134 3.27 18.42 -6.36
C GLU A 134 2.07 17.86 -7.14
N LYS A 135 2.33 16.93 -8.07
CA LYS A 135 1.26 16.31 -8.87
C LYS A 135 0.29 15.53 -7.99
N TYR A 136 0.82 14.76 -7.03
CA TYR A 136 -0.01 13.98 -6.12
C TYR A 136 -0.86 14.86 -5.19
N LEU A 137 -0.30 15.94 -4.65
CA LEU A 137 -1.04 16.87 -3.80
C LEU A 137 -2.14 17.61 -4.60
N ASN A 138 -1.88 17.97 -5.86
CA ASN A 138 -2.92 18.51 -6.74
C ASN A 138 -3.98 17.47 -7.08
N TYR A 139 -3.59 16.21 -7.32
CA TYR A 139 -4.54 15.12 -7.51
C TYR A 139 -5.50 14.99 -6.31
N LEU A 140 -5.01 15.06 -5.07
CA LEU A 140 -5.88 15.04 -3.88
C LEU A 140 -6.91 16.18 -3.87
N LYS A 141 -6.50 17.39 -4.30
CA LYS A 141 -7.40 18.55 -4.42
C LYS A 141 -8.49 18.29 -5.45
N ASP A 142 -8.12 17.72 -6.60
CA ASP A 142 -9.02 17.51 -7.72
C ASP A 142 -10.00 16.35 -7.44
N GLN A 143 -9.54 15.29 -6.77
CA GLN A 143 -10.38 14.15 -6.39
C GLN A 143 -11.31 14.44 -5.22
N LYS A 144 -10.99 15.44 -4.39
CA LYS A 144 -11.71 15.73 -3.14
C LYS A 144 -11.84 14.53 -2.18
N LYS A 145 -10.91 13.58 -2.30
CA LYS A 145 -10.85 12.37 -1.49
C LYS A 145 -9.40 11.92 -1.36
N ASN A 146 -9.02 11.50 -0.15
CA ASN A 146 -7.76 10.81 0.06
C ASN A 146 -7.99 9.29 -0.04
N LEU A 147 -7.51 8.71 -1.15
CA LEU A 147 -7.62 7.28 -1.46
C LEU A 147 -6.44 6.44 -0.97
N ASN A 148 -5.36 7.08 -0.47
CA ASN A 148 -4.14 6.37 -0.12
C ASN A 148 -3.71 6.65 1.33
N ASN A 149 -2.97 5.71 1.89
CA ASN A 149 -2.23 5.86 3.14
C ASN A 149 -0.73 5.94 2.85
N ILE A 150 0.01 6.55 3.78
CA ILE A 150 1.47 6.54 3.75
C ILE A 150 1.94 5.13 4.14
N ARG A 151 2.69 4.48 3.25
CA ARG A 151 3.30 3.17 3.48
C ARG A 151 4.72 3.34 4.03
N ASP A 152 5.56 4.08 3.32
CA ASP A 152 6.95 4.34 3.70
C ASP A 152 7.38 5.74 3.24
N MET A 153 8.47 6.25 3.81
CA MET A 153 8.98 7.57 3.54
C MET A 153 10.47 7.68 3.85
N LYS A 154 11.26 8.16 2.90
CA LYS A 154 12.68 8.47 3.10
C LYS A 154 12.86 9.95 3.34
N THR A 155 13.80 10.30 4.22
CA THR A 155 14.15 11.70 4.52
C THR A 155 15.64 11.96 4.38
N ASN A 156 16.01 13.21 4.10
CA ASN A 156 17.40 13.66 4.14
C ASN A 156 17.83 14.06 5.56
N ALA A 157 19.10 14.46 5.72
CA ALA A 157 19.66 14.89 7.01
C ALA A 157 18.95 16.10 7.66
N SER A 158 18.21 16.89 6.87
CA SER A 158 17.40 18.01 7.35
C SER A 158 15.95 17.62 7.70
N GLY A 159 15.62 16.33 7.63
CA GLY A 159 14.27 15.80 7.89
C GLY A 159 13.25 16.09 6.78
N LYS A 160 13.70 16.51 5.58
CA LYS A 160 12.83 16.71 4.42
C LYS A 160 12.61 15.41 3.68
N ILE A 161 11.40 15.21 3.16
CA ILE A 161 11.01 14.00 2.43
C ILE A 161 11.72 13.97 1.09
N THR A 162 12.39 12.87 0.77
CA THR A 162 13.09 12.65 -0.51
C THR A 162 12.44 11.56 -1.37
N GLU A 163 11.57 10.75 -0.78
CA GLU A 163 10.79 9.71 -1.46
C GLU A 163 9.58 9.38 -0.58
N LEU A 164 8.43 9.15 -1.21
CA LEU A 164 7.20 8.79 -0.52
C LEU A 164 6.57 7.58 -1.19
N GLU A 165 6.30 6.53 -0.42
CA GLU A 165 5.53 5.37 -0.84
C GLU A 165 4.15 5.42 -0.21
N LEU A 166 3.14 5.20 -1.05
CA LEU A 166 1.73 5.20 -0.70
C LEU A 166 1.15 3.83 -0.99
N ILE A 167 0.11 3.46 -0.26
CA ILE A 167 -0.69 2.27 -0.53
C ILE A 167 -2.16 2.66 -0.56
N LYS A 168 -2.93 2.04 -1.44
CA LYS A 168 -4.37 2.25 -1.50
C LYS A 168 -5.02 1.91 -0.15
N ARG A 169 -5.97 2.75 0.26
CA ARG A 169 -6.79 2.53 1.46
C ARG A 169 -7.73 1.35 1.30
#